data_AF-A0A2M8QNP8-F1
#
_entry.id   AF-A0A2M8QNP8-F1
#
_cell.length_a   1.000
_cell.length_b   1.000
_cell.length_c   1.000
_cell.angle_alpha   90.00
_cell.angle_beta   90.00
_cell.angle_gamma   90.00
#
_symmetry.space_group_name_H-M   'P 1'
#
loop_
_entity.id
_entity.type
_entity.pdbx_description
1 polymer ?
#
loop_
_entity_poly.entity_id
_entity_poly.type
_entity_poly.pdbx_seq_one_letter_code
_entity_poly.pdbx_strand_id
1 'polypeptide(L)'
;MRAASEREDAQYSHLLDSTATAQRRANATGTTVRAAAIDPRMEDKDMPMRQMRIEAPTKKECGDPRCIGMYIHDYGWLPDEKSIWFYKLESSLERADGAPRDMSGFYVWNVSTGKVRTIFRQPGVLDDCHVHGEAAICIEEAAKTPRRVISINLKSGKTHVLADPNPAFATKKYPRVREIVLKDDEGNIGFAQVIYPNDYISGKRYPVGRHLRRPVGVNYDGR
;
A
#
# COMPACT_ATOMS: atom_id res chain seq x y z
N MET A 1 -17.02 -32.57 2.84
CA MET A 1 -16.57 -31.16 2.97
C MET A 1 -15.32 -30.82 2.15
N ARG A 2 -14.43 -31.76 1.77
CA ARG A 2 -13.27 -31.46 0.88
C ARG A 2 -13.64 -31.11 -0.57
N ALA A 3 -14.67 -31.73 -1.15
CA ALA A 3 -15.01 -31.56 -2.57
C ALA A 3 -15.74 -30.23 -2.91
N ALA A 4 -16.17 -29.44 -1.92
CA ALA A 4 -16.81 -28.13 -2.17
C ALA A 4 -15.77 -26.99 -2.25
N SER A 5 -14.70 -27.08 -1.44
CA SER A 5 -13.57 -26.14 -1.44
C SER A 5 -12.80 -26.13 -2.76
N GLU A 6 -12.59 -27.30 -3.36
CA GLU A 6 -11.85 -27.43 -4.63
C GLU A 6 -12.64 -26.88 -5.84
N ARG A 7 -13.97 -26.77 -5.74
CA ARG A 7 -14.81 -26.20 -6.82
C ARG A 7 -14.91 -24.68 -6.75
N GLU A 8 -14.84 -24.09 -5.56
CA GLU A 8 -14.76 -22.62 -5.41
C GLU A 8 -13.40 -22.09 -5.88
N ASP A 9 -12.29 -22.75 -5.57
CA ASP A 9 -10.95 -22.32 -6.02
C ASP A 9 -10.80 -22.36 -7.55
N ALA A 10 -11.44 -23.32 -8.22
CA ALA A 10 -11.43 -23.43 -9.69
C ALA A 10 -12.28 -22.34 -10.37
N GLN A 11 -13.34 -21.85 -9.73
CA GLN A 11 -14.25 -20.87 -10.33
C GLN A 11 -13.66 -19.45 -10.37
N TYR A 12 -12.71 -19.14 -9.47
CA TYR A 12 -11.99 -17.86 -9.47
C TYR A 12 -10.64 -17.90 -10.19
N SER A 13 -10.11 -19.08 -10.53
CA SER A 13 -8.83 -19.21 -11.24
C SER A 13 -8.85 -18.53 -12.62
N HIS A 14 -9.99 -18.52 -13.31
CA HIS A 14 -10.16 -17.83 -14.60
C HIS A 14 -10.36 -16.31 -14.47
N LEU A 15 -10.62 -15.77 -13.27
CA LEU A 15 -10.63 -14.32 -13.01
C LEU A 15 -9.23 -13.78 -12.70
N LEU A 16 -8.27 -14.65 -12.37
CA LEU A 16 -6.85 -14.30 -12.22
C LEU A 16 -6.11 -14.25 -13.56
N ASP A 17 -6.73 -14.72 -14.64
CA ASP A 17 -6.26 -14.55 -16.01
C ASP A 17 -6.91 -13.32 -16.67
N SER A 18 -7.14 -12.27 -15.88
CA SER A 18 -7.57 -10.99 -16.41
C SER A 18 -6.39 -10.38 -17.15
N THR A 19 -6.50 -10.35 -18.46
CA THR A 19 -5.71 -9.51 -19.37
C THR A 19 -6.06 -8.03 -19.19
N ALA A 20 -6.16 -7.57 -17.93
CA ALA A 20 -6.06 -6.17 -17.54
C ALA A 20 -4.58 -5.84 -17.38
N THR A 21 -3.89 -5.69 -18.51
CA THR A 21 -2.54 -5.11 -18.65
C THR A 21 -1.54 -5.59 -17.61
N ALA A 22 -0.80 -6.67 -17.90
CA ALA A 22 0.41 -7.00 -17.14
C ALA A 22 1.21 -5.70 -16.95
N GLN A 23 1.32 -5.25 -15.70
CA GLN A 23 1.95 -3.97 -15.40
C GLN A 23 3.29 -3.91 -16.10
N ARG A 24 3.59 -2.79 -16.75
CA ARG A 24 4.75 -2.69 -17.65
C ARG A 24 6.05 -2.87 -16.87
N ARG A 25 6.52 -4.11 -16.72
CA ARG A 25 7.78 -4.44 -16.02
C ARG A 25 9.00 -4.10 -16.86
N ALA A 26 8.83 -3.99 -18.17
CA ALA A 26 9.84 -3.50 -19.09
C ALA A 26 9.34 -2.26 -19.84
N ASN A 27 10.27 -1.35 -20.16
CA ASN A 27 10.03 -0.25 -21.08
C ASN A 27 10.30 -0.70 -22.54
N ALA A 28 10.09 0.19 -23.51
CA ALA A 28 10.28 -0.09 -24.93
C ALA A 28 11.72 -0.46 -25.33
N THR A 29 12.71 -0.11 -24.50
CA THR A 29 14.13 -0.46 -24.73
C THR A 29 14.53 -1.79 -24.08
N GLY A 30 13.58 -2.50 -23.46
CA GLY A 30 13.84 -3.74 -22.73
C GLY A 30 14.42 -3.54 -21.33
N THR A 31 14.47 -2.30 -20.83
CA THR A 31 14.89 -2.02 -19.45
C THR A 31 13.79 -2.43 -18.50
N THR A 32 14.13 -3.32 -17.57
CA THR A 32 13.20 -3.85 -16.59
C THR A 32 13.25 -3.04 -15.30
N VAL A 33 12.13 -2.99 -14.59
CA VAL A 33 12.05 -2.47 -13.22
C VAL A 33 11.86 -3.64 -12.26
N ARG A 34 12.52 -3.57 -11.10
CA ARG A 34 12.38 -4.54 -10.02
C ARG A 34 12.42 -3.87 -8.65
N ALA A 35 11.62 -4.39 -7.71
CA ALA A 35 11.82 -4.20 -6.28
C ALA A 35 12.65 -5.39 -5.75
N ALA A 36 13.98 -5.25 -5.71
CA ALA A 36 14.86 -6.34 -5.26
C ALA A 36 15.33 -6.11 -3.82
N ALA A 37 15.69 -7.17 -3.11
CA ALA A 37 16.23 -7.07 -1.76
C ALA A 37 17.49 -6.18 -1.76
N ILE A 38 17.62 -5.37 -0.70
CA ILE A 38 18.82 -4.56 -0.47
C ILE A 38 20.01 -5.47 -0.15
N ASP A 39 19.78 -6.49 0.71
CA ASP A 39 20.74 -7.57 0.94
C ASP A 39 20.37 -8.76 0.02
N PRO A 40 21.21 -9.10 -0.98
CA PRO A 40 20.92 -10.22 -1.90
C PRO A 40 20.73 -11.57 -1.20
N ARG A 41 21.29 -11.76 0.01
CA ARG A 41 21.11 -12.99 0.81
C ARG A 41 19.69 -13.15 1.33
N MET A 42 18.90 -12.07 1.27
CA MET A 42 17.52 -12.01 1.75
C MET A 42 16.49 -12.07 0.61
N GLU A 43 16.90 -12.22 -0.66
CA GLU A 43 15.97 -12.14 -1.81
C GLU A 43 14.82 -13.16 -1.71
N ASP A 44 15.13 -14.37 -1.25
CA ASP A 44 14.18 -15.49 -1.08
C ASP A 44 13.61 -15.59 0.34
N LYS A 45 13.85 -14.58 1.18
CA LYS A 45 13.30 -14.52 2.54
C LYS A 45 11.97 -13.79 2.54
N ASP A 46 11.17 -14.04 3.57
CA ASP A 46 9.90 -13.33 3.75
C ASP A 46 10.15 -11.85 4.09
N MET A 47 9.41 -10.99 3.39
CA MET A 47 9.36 -9.55 3.61
C MET A 47 10.73 -8.87 3.77
N PRO A 48 11.69 -9.07 2.84
CA PRO A 48 12.98 -8.43 2.96
C PRO A 48 12.82 -6.92 2.71
N MET A 49 13.77 -6.14 3.23
CA MET A 49 13.91 -4.75 2.82
C MET A 49 14.23 -4.71 1.32
N ARG A 50 13.32 -4.13 0.51
CA ARG A 50 13.47 -4.02 -0.95
C ARG A 50 13.77 -2.59 -1.34
N GLN A 51 14.45 -2.43 -2.47
CA GLN A 51 14.73 -1.15 -3.11
C GLN A 51 14.40 -1.21 -4.60
N MET A 52 13.69 -0.18 -5.08
CA MET A 52 13.43 -0.01 -6.50
C MET A 52 14.73 0.19 -7.29
N ARG A 53 14.86 -0.58 -8.37
CA ARG A 53 15.97 -0.48 -9.31
C ARG A 53 15.51 -0.79 -10.73
N ILE A 54 16.29 -0.35 -11.70
CA ILE A 54 16.19 -0.81 -13.09
C ILE A 54 17.32 -1.78 -13.41
N GLU A 55 17.05 -2.73 -14.28
CA GLU A 55 17.99 -3.73 -14.79
C GLU A 55 17.95 -3.76 -16.31
N ALA A 56 19.11 -4.05 -16.92
CA ALA A 56 19.35 -4.14 -18.37
C ALA A 56 18.92 -2.92 -19.24
N PRO A 57 19.67 -2.54 -20.29
CA PRO A 57 21.10 -2.75 -20.42
C PRO A 57 21.89 -2.00 -19.31
N THR A 58 21.25 -1.09 -18.57
CA THR A 58 21.87 -0.35 -17.47
C THR A 58 21.24 -0.74 -16.14
N LYS A 59 22.09 -0.95 -15.12
CA LYS A 59 21.65 -1.14 -13.74
C LYS A 59 21.70 0.20 -13.02
N LYS A 60 20.59 0.61 -12.41
CA LYS A 60 20.55 1.81 -11.57
C LYS A 60 19.59 1.61 -10.42
N GLU A 61 20.06 1.92 -9.21
CA GLU A 61 19.27 1.91 -8.00
C GLU A 61 18.63 3.29 -7.78
N CYS A 62 17.42 3.30 -7.24
CA CYS A 62 16.79 4.52 -6.78
C CYS A 62 17.37 4.90 -5.41
N GLY A 63 18.19 5.97 -5.36
CA GLY A 63 18.83 6.45 -4.13
C GLY A 63 17.92 7.23 -3.18
N ASP A 64 16.66 7.46 -3.53
CA ASP A 64 15.71 8.15 -2.66
C ASP A 64 15.14 7.18 -1.61
N PRO A 65 15.10 7.53 -0.31
CA PRO A 65 14.58 6.64 0.74
C PRO A 65 13.14 6.15 0.48
N ARG A 66 12.32 6.90 -0.26
CA ARG A 66 10.96 6.47 -0.61
C ARG A 66 10.93 5.23 -1.50
N CYS A 67 11.99 4.96 -2.26
CA CYS A 67 12.12 3.75 -3.07
C CYS A 67 12.45 2.49 -2.27
N ILE A 68 12.62 2.60 -0.95
CA ILE A 68 12.95 1.50 -0.05
C ILE A 68 11.72 1.10 0.78
N GLY A 69 11.45 -0.18 0.93
CA GLY A 69 10.36 -0.68 1.77
C GLY A 69 10.30 -2.19 1.88
N MET A 70 9.73 -2.72 2.96
CA MET A 70 9.39 -4.14 3.06
C MET A 70 8.13 -4.50 2.26
N TYR A 71 7.20 -3.56 2.11
CA TYR A 71 5.87 -3.76 1.53
C TYR A 71 5.65 -2.90 0.29
N ILE A 72 6.50 -3.05 -0.72
CA ILE A 72 6.24 -2.49 -2.05
C ILE A 72 5.24 -3.42 -2.75
N HIS A 73 3.98 -3.01 -2.80
CA HIS A 73 2.89 -3.84 -3.31
C HIS A 73 3.00 -4.02 -4.82
N ASP A 74 3.20 -2.92 -5.54
CA ASP A 74 3.36 -3.01 -6.98
C ASP A 74 4.06 -1.81 -7.62
N TYR A 75 4.42 -1.98 -8.90
CA TYR A 75 5.25 -1.03 -9.64
C TYR A 75 5.24 -1.24 -11.16
N GLY A 76 5.61 -0.22 -11.93
CA GLY A 76 5.76 -0.39 -13.37
C GLY A 76 6.23 0.86 -14.08
N TRP A 77 6.56 0.71 -15.36
CA TRP A 77 6.89 1.82 -16.24
C TRP A 77 5.64 2.62 -16.62
N LEU A 78 5.75 3.94 -16.56
CA LEU A 78 4.80 4.85 -17.17
C LEU A 78 5.02 4.94 -18.69
N PRO A 79 4.02 5.39 -19.47
CA PRO A 79 4.13 5.54 -20.93
C PRO A 79 5.24 6.47 -21.42
N ASP A 80 5.85 7.27 -20.55
CA ASP A 80 6.95 8.16 -20.90
C ASP A 80 8.32 7.46 -21.05
N GLU A 81 8.37 6.14 -20.79
CA GLU A 81 9.54 5.26 -20.83
C GLU A 81 10.70 5.68 -19.90
N LYS A 82 10.48 6.65 -19.03
CA LYS A 82 11.50 7.27 -18.16
C LYS A 82 11.08 7.32 -16.70
N SER A 83 9.83 7.04 -16.42
CA SER A 83 9.28 7.11 -15.08
C SER A 83 8.71 5.76 -14.67
N ILE A 84 8.94 5.42 -13.40
CA ILE A 84 8.45 4.21 -12.76
C ILE A 84 7.47 4.64 -11.68
N TRP A 85 6.26 4.11 -11.71
CA TRP A 85 5.33 4.24 -10.60
C TRP A 85 5.53 3.07 -9.64
N PHE A 86 5.22 3.28 -8.37
CA PHE A 86 5.12 2.22 -7.37
C PHE A 86 4.24 2.68 -6.20
N TYR A 87 3.61 1.74 -5.50
CA TYR A 87 2.92 2.02 -4.25
C TYR A 87 3.31 1.02 -3.17
N LYS A 88 3.24 1.47 -1.94
CA LYS A 88 3.71 0.70 -0.78
C LYS A 88 3.00 1.12 0.49
N LEU A 89 3.04 0.25 1.50
CA LEU A 89 2.76 0.66 2.87
C LEU A 89 3.89 1.54 3.39
N GLU A 90 3.50 2.52 4.17
CA GLU A 90 4.33 3.59 4.68
C GLU A 90 4.20 3.72 6.18
N SER A 91 5.13 4.47 6.75
CA SER A 91 5.20 4.76 8.17
C SER A 91 4.93 6.23 8.41
N SER A 92 4.02 6.58 9.33
CA SER A 92 3.91 7.94 9.86
C SER A 92 5.18 8.39 10.58
N LEU A 93 6.03 7.46 11.01
CA LEU A 93 7.34 7.69 11.64
C LEU A 93 8.50 7.74 10.62
N GLU A 94 8.20 7.70 9.32
CA GLU A 94 9.19 7.75 8.23
C GLU A 94 10.23 6.63 8.27
N ARG A 95 9.87 5.49 8.86
CA ARG A 95 10.74 4.31 8.90
C ARG A 95 10.82 3.64 7.53
N ALA A 96 12.03 3.31 7.12
CA ALA A 96 12.29 2.62 5.84
C ALA A 96 11.65 1.23 5.76
N ASP A 97 11.46 0.55 6.89
CA ASP A 97 10.79 -0.75 6.96
C ASP A 97 9.26 -0.66 6.82
N GLY A 98 8.72 0.57 6.82
CA GLY A 98 7.30 0.84 6.72
C GLY A 98 6.53 0.59 8.02
N ALA A 99 7.14 0.13 9.11
CA ALA A 99 6.43 -0.02 10.39
C ALA A 99 6.00 1.35 10.94
N PRO A 100 4.77 1.53 11.45
CA PRO A 100 3.79 0.49 11.78
C PRO A 100 2.81 0.12 10.65
N ARG A 101 3.00 0.64 9.42
CA ARG A 101 2.13 0.44 8.26
C ARG A 101 0.76 1.11 8.41
N ASP A 102 0.78 2.29 8.99
CA ASP A 102 -0.40 3.13 9.22
C ASP A 102 -0.69 4.09 8.06
N MET A 103 0.26 4.22 7.13
CA MET A 103 0.16 5.07 5.95
C MET A 103 0.22 4.22 4.68
N SER A 104 -0.35 4.74 3.60
CA SER A 104 -0.10 4.26 2.25
C SER A 104 0.53 5.37 1.42
N GLY A 105 1.41 5.00 0.50
CA GLY A 105 2.10 5.93 -0.39
C GLY A 105 2.10 5.46 -1.85
N PHE A 106 1.87 6.41 -2.76
CA PHE A 106 2.02 6.22 -4.20
C PHE A 106 3.07 7.20 -4.73
N TYR A 107 4.04 6.68 -5.48
CA TYR A 107 5.24 7.40 -5.88
C TYR A 107 5.52 7.25 -7.38
N VAL A 108 6.23 8.23 -7.92
CA VAL A 108 6.78 8.17 -9.28
C VAL A 108 8.27 8.52 -9.22
N TRP A 109 9.10 7.59 -9.64
CA TRP A 109 10.55 7.73 -9.78
C TRP A 109 10.92 8.01 -11.24
N ASN A 110 11.56 9.15 -11.50
CA ASN A 110 12.14 9.44 -12.81
C ASN A 110 13.57 8.89 -12.88
N VAL A 111 13.80 7.90 -13.73
CA VAL A 111 15.09 7.16 -13.78
C VAL A 111 16.22 8.02 -14.32
N SER A 112 15.93 8.96 -15.24
CA SER A 112 16.94 9.83 -15.85
C SER A 112 17.52 10.81 -14.82
N THR A 113 16.65 11.46 -14.04
CA THR A 113 17.05 12.48 -13.05
C THR A 113 17.31 11.91 -11.66
N GLY A 114 16.84 10.70 -11.37
CA GLY A 114 16.87 10.11 -10.03
C GLY A 114 15.83 10.68 -9.06
N LYS A 115 15.03 11.67 -9.47
CA LYS A 115 14.05 12.32 -8.60
C LYS A 115 12.82 11.43 -8.36
N VAL A 116 12.37 11.38 -7.11
CA VAL A 116 11.10 10.75 -6.73
C VAL A 116 10.07 11.81 -6.35
N ARG A 117 8.86 11.65 -6.87
CA ARG A 117 7.68 12.46 -6.54
C ARG A 117 6.71 11.63 -5.70
N THR A 118 6.23 12.23 -4.62
CA THR A 118 5.08 11.71 -3.88
C THR A 118 3.81 12.15 -4.60
N ILE A 119 3.01 11.21 -5.06
CA ILE A 119 1.74 11.48 -5.75
C ILE A 119 0.57 11.41 -4.76
N PHE A 120 0.61 10.42 -3.86
CA PHE A 120 -0.37 10.22 -2.81
C PHE A 120 0.35 9.75 -1.56
N ARG A 121 -0.03 10.28 -0.39
CA ARG A 121 0.37 9.72 0.91
C ARG A 121 -0.65 10.08 1.97
N GLN A 122 -1.36 9.09 2.50
CA GLN A 122 -2.42 9.29 3.49
C GLN A 122 -2.52 8.11 4.47
N PRO A 123 -3.12 8.31 5.66
CA PRO A 123 -3.43 7.22 6.57
C PRO A 123 -4.41 6.23 5.95
N GLY A 124 -4.29 4.96 6.33
CA GLY A 124 -5.12 3.88 5.81
C GLY A 124 -4.44 3.09 4.69
N VAL A 125 -5.24 2.30 4.00
CA VAL A 125 -4.78 1.31 3.02
C VAL A 125 -5.13 1.77 1.62
N LEU A 126 -4.13 1.75 0.74
CA LEU A 126 -4.26 1.82 -0.70
C LEU A 126 -3.88 0.44 -1.26
N ASP A 127 -4.79 -0.19 -1.98
CA ASP A 127 -4.66 -1.58 -2.44
C ASP A 127 -5.12 -1.72 -3.89
N ASP A 128 -4.72 -2.82 -4.53
CA ASP A 128 -5.09 -3.21 -5.89
C ASP A 128 -5.03 -2.05 -6.90
N CYS A 129 -3.91 -1.34 -6.90
CA CYS A 129 -3.71 -0.21 -7.81
C CYS A 129 -3.32 -0.68 -9.21
N HIS A 130 -4.05 -0.19 -10.22
CA HIS A 130 -3.77 -0.37 -11.64
C HIS A 130 -3.49 0.97 -12.31
N VAL A 131 -2.40 1.06 -13.08
CA VAL A 131 -2.01 2.29 -13.77
C VAL A 131 -2.34 2.22 -15.25
N HIS A 132 -3.03 3.25 -15.74
CA HIS A 132 -3.33 3.44 -17.15
C HIS A 132 -3.12 4.91 -17.55
N GLY A 133 -2.20 5.15 -18.48
CA GLY A 133 -1.86 6.51 -18.91
C GLY A 133 -1.29 7.35 -17.76
N GLU A 134 -1.94 8.47 -17.47
CA GLU A 134 -1.58 9.39 -16.39
C GLU A 134 -2.42 9.20 -15.10
N ALA A 135 -3.15 8.08 -14.97
CA ALA A 135 -3.98 7.81 -13.82
C ALA A 135 -3.67 6.44 -13.19
N ALA A 136 -3.76 6.36 -11.87
CA ALA A 136 -3.88 5.11 -11.13
C ALA A 136 -5.31 4.94 -10.65
N ILE A 137 -5.89 3.76 -10.81
CA ILE A 137 -7.17 3.37 -10.21
C ILE A 137 -6.85 2.43 -9.06
N CYS A 138 -7.30 2.74 -7.85
CA CYS A 138 -6.96 2.00 -6.64
C CYS A 138 -8.20 1.81 -5.75
N ILE A 139 -8.12 0.82 -4.86
CA ILE A 139 -9.03 0.69 -3.72
C ILE A 139 -8.43 1.46 -2.54
N GLU A 140 -9.25 2.28 -1.88
CA GLU A 140 -8.87 3.05 -0.69
C GLU A 140 -9.78 2.70 0.50
N GLU A 141 -9.17 2.47 1.68
CA GLU A 141 -9.87 2.30 2.96
C GLU A 141 -9.16 3.12 4.05
N ALA A 142 -9.93 3.79 4.90
CA ALA A 142 -9.43 4.47 6.09
C ALA A 142 -10.43 4.37 7.26
N ALA A 143 -10.03 4.81 8.46
CA ALA A 143 -10.82 4.67 9.68
C ALA A 143 -12.28 5.18 9.59
N LYS A 144 -12.51 6.20 8.76
CA LYS A 144 -13.83 6.84 8.55
C LYS A 144 -14.31 6.74 7.09
N THR A 145 -13.59 5.98 6.28
CA THR A 145 -13.81 5.84 4.85
C THR A 145 -13.85 4.36 4.55
N PRO A 146 -15.03 3.73 4.47
CA PRO A 146 -15.14 2.36 3.99
C PRO A 146 -14.52 2.21 2.59
N ARG A 147 -14.21 0.97 2.21
CA ARG A 147 -13.62 0.65 0.90
C ARG A 147 -14.39 1.32 -0.23
N ARG A 148 -13.66 2.05 -1.06
CA ARG A 148 -14.14 2.72 -2.27
C ARG A 148 -13.08 2.68 -3.36
N VAL A 149 -13.49 2.89 -4.61
CA VAL A 149 -12.60 2.96 -5.76
C VAL A 149 -12.30 4.43 -6.07
N ILE A 150 -11.02 4.76 -6.16
CA ILE A 150 -10.54 6.10 -6.48
C ILE A 150 -9.66 6.09 -7.73
N SER A 151 -9.64 7.21 -8.45
CA SER A 151 -8.58 7.53 -9.41
C SER A 151 -7.62 8.55 -8.81
N ILE A 152 -6.32 8.37 -9.05
CA ILE A 152 -5.25 9.30 -8.68
C ILE A 152 -4.61 9.82 -9.96
N ASN A 153 -4.64 11.13 -10.20
CA ASN A 153 -3.91 11.74 -11.31
C ASN A 153 -2.41 11.77 -10.98
N LEU A 154 -1.58 11.11 -11.78
CA LEU A 154 -0.14 10.93 -11.52
C LEU A 154 0.70 12.20 -11.75
N LYS A 155 0.14 13.19 -12.44
CA LYS A 155 0.79 14.48 -12.66
C LYS A 155 0.51 15.46 -11.51
N SER A 156 -0.73 15.56 -11.06
CA SER A 156 -1.16 16.54 -10.05
C SER A 156 -1.32 15.98 -8.64
N GLY A 157 -1.40 14.66 -8.48
CA GLY A 157 -1.73 14.00 -7.20
C GLY A 157 -3.19 14.16 -6.78
N LYS A 158 -4.06 14.67 -7.67
CA LYS A 158 -5.49 14.86 -7.35
C LYS A 158 -6.19 13.51 -7.33
N THR A 159 -7.04 13.30 -6.34
CA THR A 159 -7.86 12.10 -6.20
C THR A 159 -9.32 12.39 -6.54
N HIS A 160 -9.98 11.43 -7.17
CA HIS A 160 -11.41 11.46 -7.45
C HIS A 160 -12.02 10.11 -7.11
N VAL A 161 -13.19 10.12 -6.46
CA VAL A 161 -13.94 8.88 -6.20
C VAL A 161 -14.62 8.46 -7.49
N LEU A 162 -14.35 7.23 -7.94
CA LEU A 162 -15.00 6.63 -9.11
C LEU A 162 -16.23 5.83 -8.71
N ALA A 163 -16.14 5.10 -7.60
CA ALA A 163 -17.25 4.34 -7.04
C ALA A 163 -17.16 4.30 -5.51
N ASP A 164 -18.25 4.63 -4.84
CA ASP A 164 -18.41 4.47 -3.40
C ASP A 164 -19.65 3.59 -3.16
N PRO A 165 -19.47 2.30 -2.80
CA PRO A 165 -20.57 1.41 -2.47
C PRO A 165 -21.30 1.81 -1.18
N ASN A 166 -20.70 2.67 -0.37
CA ASN A 166 -21.15 3.04 0.96
C ASN A 166 -21.29 4.58 1.10
N PRO A 167 -21.96 5.28 0.16
CA PRO A 167 -21.92 6.74 0.11
C PRO A 167 -22.59 7.40 1.32
N ALA A 168 -23.51 6.69 1.96
CA ALA A 168 -24.17 7.14 3.20
C ALA A 168 -23.19 7.33 4.37
N PHE A 169 -21.98 6.77 4.31
CA PHE A 169 -20.94 6.95 5.32
C PHE A 169 -20.30 8.34 5.25
N ALA A 170 -20.35 9.03 4.11
CA ALA A 170 -19.77 10.37 3.96
C ALA A 170 -20.45 11.43 4.85
N THR A 171 -21.74 11.23 5.19
CA THR A 171 -22.54 12.19 5.98
C THR A 171 -22.68 11.78 7.45
N LYS A 172 -22.09 10.66 7.88
CA LYS A 172 -22.19 10.21 9.27
C LYS A 172 -21.33 11.06 10.19
N LYS A 173 -21.87 11.34 11.38
CA LYS A 173 -21.08 11.89 12.48
C LYS A 173 -20.25 10.77 13.10
N TYR A 174 -18.96 10.80 12.84
CA TYR A 174 -18.02 9.86 13.45
C TYR A 174 -17.56 10.35 14.81
N PRO A 175 -17.29 9.42 15.76
CA PRO A 175 -16.50 9.76 16.93
C PRO A 175 -15.14 10.33 16.52
N ARG A 176 -14.51 11.04 17.46
CA ARG A 176 -13.09 11.36 17.31
C ARG A 176 -12.32 10.04 17.26
N VAL A 177 -11.46 9.90 16.26
CA VAL A 177 -10.53 8.77 16.13
C VAL A 177 -9.13 9.35 16.16
N ARG A 178 -8.26 8.80 17.01
CA ARG A 178 -6.85 9.16 17.06
C ARG A 178 -6.03 7.92 16.82
N GLU A 179 -5.17 7.97 15.82
CA GLU A 179 -4.16 6.94 15.64
C GLU A 179 -3.04 7.12 16.68
N ILE A 180 -2.58 6.01 17.23
CA ILE A 180 -1.46 5.97 18.15
C ILE A 180 -0.48 4.91 17.68
N VAL A 181 0.81 5.24 17.75
CA VAL A 181 1.88 4.28 17.58
C VAL A 181 2.15 3.62 18.92
N LEU A 182 2.29 2.30 18.90
CA LEU A 182 2.58 1.46 20.06
C LEU A 182 3.93 0.78 19.83
N LYS A 183 4.69 0.65 20.91
CA LYS A 183 5.90 -0.16 20.96
C LYS A 183 5.73 -1.16 22.09
N ASP A 184 5.97 -2.43 21.83
CA ASP A 184 5.98 -3.46 22.88
C ASP A 184 7.37 -3.58 23.55
N ASP A 185 7.46 -4.45 24.55
CA ASP A 185 8.67 -4.64 25.35
C ASP A 185 9.83 -5.28 24.55
N GLU A 186 9.51 -5.96 23.45
CA GLU A 186 10.47 -6.53 22.48
C GLU A 186 10.93 -5.48 21.46
N GLY A 187 10.26 -4.34 21.41
CA GLY A 187 10.56 -3.23 20.55
C GLY A 187 9.86 -3.26 19.19
N ASN A 188 8.92 -4.19 18.99
CA ASN A 188 8.09 -4.20 17.79
C ASN A 188 7.19 -2.96 17.79
N ILE A 189 7.03 -2.36 16.62
CA ILE A 189 6.24 -1.15 16.44
C ILE A 189 4.95 -1.50 15.69
N GLY A 190 3.82 -1.16 16.30
CA GLY A 190 2.49 -1.28 15.72
C GLY A 190 1.72 0.03 15.82
N PHE A 191 0.49 0.05 15.31
CA PHE A 191 -0.42 1.17 15.50
C PHE A 191 -1.78 0.67 15.98
N ALA A 192 -2.52 1.57 16.63
CA ALA A 192 -3.88 1.34 17.03
C ALA A 192 -4.71 2.62 16.84
N GLN A 193 -6.03 2.45 16.79
CA GLN A 193 -6.96 3.57 16.71
C GLN A 193 -7.72 3.69 18.04
N VAL A 194 -7.57 4.85 18.68
CA VAL A 194 -8.34 5.23 19.86
C VAL A 194 -9.62 5.91 19.40
N ILE A 195 -10.74 5.26 19.63
CA ILE A 195 -12.07 5.77 19.30
C ILE A 195 -12.67 6.37 20.57
N TYR A 196 -12.95 7.66 20.55
CA TYR A 196 -13.49 8.39 21.70
C TYR A 196 -15.02 8.34 21.72
N PRO A 197 -15.66 8.44 22.90
CA PRO A 197 -17.09 8.75 22.98
C PRO A 197 -17.43 10.04 22.22
N ASN A 198 -18.63 10.12 21.66
CA ASN A 198 -19.08 11.28 20.88
C ASN A 198 -19.13 12.58 21.70
N ASP A 199 -19.28 12.47 23.01
CA ASP A 199 -19.39 13.53 24.02
C ASP A 199 -18.15 13.62 24.91
N TYR A 200 -16.98 13.22 24.39
CA TYR A 200 -15.74 13.20 25.16
C TYR A 200 -15.43 14.53 25.86
N ILE A 201 -15.34 14.46 27.19
CA ILE A 201 -14.88 15.51 28.10
C ILE A 201 -13.46 15.22 28.57
N SER A 202 -12.55 16.18 28.40
CA SER A 202 -11.17 16.09 28.88
C SER A 202 -11.10 15.87 30.41
N GLY A 203 -10.20 15.02 30.87
CA GLY A 203 -10.00 14.70 32.29
C GLY A 203 -11.01 13.72 32.91
N LYS A 204 -12.17 13.49 32.28
CA LYS A 204 -13.11 12.45 32.72
C LYS A 204 -12.58 11.05 32.35
N ARG A 205 -12.71 10.10 33.28
CA ARG A 205 -12.40 8.68 33.03
C ARG A 205 -13.59 7.99 32.35
N TYR A 206 -13.28 7.15 31.38
CA TYR A 206 -14.26 6.34 30.65
C TYR A 206 -13.83 4.86 30.70
N PRO A 207 -14.77 3.91 30.69
CA PRO A 207 -14.43 2.51 30.46
C PRO A 207 -13.80 2.36 29.06
N VAL A 208 -12.80 1.49 28.96
CA VAL A 208 -12.10 1.20 27.70
C VAL A 208 -12.35 -0.25 27.31
N GLY A 209 -12.87 -0.46 26.10
CA GLY A 209 -12.87 -1.76 25.45
C GLY A 209 -11.67 -1.88 24.52
N ARG A 210 -11.11 -3.10 24.39
CA ARG A 210 -10.08 -3.41 23.40
C ARG A 210 -10.70 -4.25 22.30
N HIS A 211 -10.54 -3.81 21.05
CA HIS A 211 -10.87 -4.59 19.87
C HIS A 211 -9.59 -4.82 19.07
N LEU A 212 -9.22 -6.08 18.87
CA LEU A 212 -8.06 -6.47 18.07
C LEU A 212 -8.55 -6.92 16.70
N ARG A 213 -8.18 -6.18 15.65
CA ARG A 213 -8.38 -6.62 14.27
C ARG A 213 -7.29 -7.64 13.97
N ARG A 214 -7.66 -8.88 13.66
CA ARG A 214 -6.70 -9.84 13.10
C ARG A 214 -6.25 -9.32 11.73
N PRO A 215 -4.95 -9.28 11.43
CA PRO A 215 -4.50 -8.94 10.10
C PRO A 215 -5.05 -9.98 9.11
N VAL A 216 -5.70 -9.51 8.05
CA VAL A 216 -6.21 -10.37 6.98
C VAL A 216 -5.01 -10.78 6.12
N GLY A 217 -4.82 -12.08 5.88
CA GLY A 217 -3.77 -12.59 4.99
C GLY A 217 -2.45 -13.00 5.64
N VAL A 218 -2.35 -13.05 6.97
CA VAL A 218 -1.17 -13.64 7.65
C VAL A 218 -1.53 -15.06 8.07
N ASN A 219 -1.09 -16.04 7.29
CA ASN A 219 -1.00 -17.42 7.78
C ASN A 219 0.12 -17.43 8.83
N TYR A 220 -0.25 -17.33 10.11
CA TYR A 220 0.63 -17.81 11.16
C TYR A 220 0.65 -19.34 11.04
N ASP A 221 1.61 -19.90 10.29
CA ASP A 221 2.03 -21.28 10.57
C ASP A 221 2.69 -21.23 11.94
N GLY A 222 1.92 -21.57 12.96
CA GLY A 222 2.41 -21.69 14.32
C GLY A 222 3.39 -22.85 14.36
N ARG A 223 4.69 -22.52 14.41
CA ARG A 223 5.73 -23.37 14.97
C ARG A 223 6.52 -22.61 16.00
#